data_AF-A0AAD5VFP5-F1
#
_entry.id   AF-A0AAD5VFP5-F1
#
_cell.length_a   1.000
_cell.length_b   1.000
_cell.length_c   1.000
_cell.angle_alpha   90.00
_cell.angle_beta   90.00
_cell.angle_gamma   90.00
#
_symmetry.space_group_name_H-M   'P 1'
#
loop_
_entity.id
_entity.type
_entity.pdbx_description
1 polymer ?
#
loop_
_entity_poly.entity_id
_entity_poly.type
_entity_poly.pdbx_seq_one_letter_code
_entity_poly.pdbx_strand_id
1 'polypeptide(L)'
;MGRLDEAVDQLQKAIDWRKTKGNATDCAVSVENLAQVWEAKGDLGKALETRVGYDVHHMVCGNDECPGAVFQKSHLKTCGRCKSVFYCGARCQKLDWKARHKKYCKTSSEL
;
A
#
# COMPACT_ATOMS: atom_id res chain seq x y z
N MET A 1 11.05 16.50 9.41
CA MET A 1 10.78 15.34 8.53
C MET A 1 11.84 14.29 8.84
N GLY A 2 11.55 13.06 9.28
CA GLY A 2 12.68 12.14 9.57
C GLY A 2 12.46 10.84 10.35
N ARG A 3 11.24 10.36 10.61
CA ARG A 3 11.03 9.10 11.35
C ARG A 3 10.41 8.00 10.48
N LEU A 4 10.80 7.93 9.20
CA LEU A 4 10.27 6.91 8.28
C LEU A 4 10.78 5.50 8.65
N ASP A 5 12.03 5.35 9.08
CA ASP A 5 12.56 4.06 9.57
C ASP A 5 11.82 3.57 10.81
N GLU A 6 11.52 4.47 11.73
CA GLU A 6 10.73 4.11 12.91
C GLU A 6 9.29 3.79 12.55
N ALA A 7 8.68 4.51 11.61
CA ALA A 7 7.35 4.17 11.11
C ALA A 7 7.32 2.77 10.50
N VAL A 8 8.37 2.40 9.73
CA VAL A 8 8.54 1.03 9.21
C VAL A 8 8.59 0.02 10.35
N ASP A 9 9.45 0.24 11.35
CA ASP A 9 9.62 -0.67 12.49
C ASP A 9 8.30 -0.88 13.27
N GLN A 10 7.59 0.22 13.57
CA GLN A 10 6.34 0.16 14.32
C GLN A 10 5.21 -0.51 13.52
N LEU A 11 5.10 -0.23 12.22
CA LEU A 11 4.10 -0.87 11.37
C LEU A 11 4.39 -2.36 11.18
N GLN A 12 5.66 -2.76 11.04
CA GLN A 12 6.04 -4.17 10.93
C GLN A 12 5.64 -4.95 12.19
N LYS A 13 5.98 -4.43 13.37
CA LYS A 13 5.56 -5.03 14.66
C LYS A 13 4.04 -5.17 14.77
N ALA A 14 3.31 -4.14 14.33
CA ALA A 14 1.85 -4.17 14.37
C ALA A 14 1.25 -5.18 13.37
N ILE A 15 1.82 -5.32 12.18
CA ILE A 15 1.44 -6.35 11.21
C ILE A 15 1.67 -7.75 11.79
N ASP A 16 2.82 -8.01 12.39
CA ASP A 16 3.16 -9.32 12.94
C ASP A 16 2.20 -9.73 14.08
N TRP A 17 1.83 -8.78 14.95
CA TRP A 17 0.81 -9.02 15.95
C TRP A 17 -0.58 -9.24 15.34
N ARG A 18 -1.00 -8.39 14.38
CA ARG A 18 -2.32 -8.49 13.73
C ARG A 18 -2.49 -9.77 12.93
N LYS A 19 -1.42 -10.32 12.34
CA LYS A 19 -1.42 -11.64 11.68
C LYS A 19 -1.84 -12.78 12.61
N THR A 20 -1.54 -12.67 13.90
CA THR A 20 -1.77 -13.75 14.88
C THR A 20 -3.03 -13.55 15.72
N LYS A 21 -3.39 -12.29 16.02
CA LYS A 21 -4.47 -11.94 16.96
C LYS A 21 -5.53 -11.00 16.38
N GLY A 22 -5.25 -10.35 15.25
CA GLY A 22 -6.14 -9.37 14.62
C GLY A 22 -7.06 -10.00 13.56
N ASN A 23 -7.80 -9.14 12.86
CA ASN A 23 -8.57 -9.53 11.68
C ASN A 23 -7.82 -9.15 10.38
N ALA A 24 -8.21 -9.78 9.28
CA ALA A 24 -7.57 -9.59 7.98
C ALA A 24 -7.67 -8.15 7.47
N THR A 25 -8.77 -7.44 7.78
CA THR A 25 -8.97 -6.04 7.39
C THR A 25 -7.94 -5.11 8.04
N ASP A 26 -7.80 -5.19 9.37
CA ASP A 26 -6.85 -4.35 10.11
C ASP A 26 -5.41 -4.64 9.65
N CYS A 27 -5.10 -5.91 9.39
CA CYS A 27 -3.79 -6.29 8.87
C CYS A 27 -3.57 -5.72 7.46
N ALA A 28 -4.55 -5.82 6.56
CA ALA A 28 -4.47 -5.28 5.21
C ALA A 28 -4.26 -3.75 5.19
N VAL A 29 -4.95 -3.01 6.06
CA VAL A 29 -4.75 -1.56 6.24
C VAL A 29 -3.32 -1.26 6.72
N SER A 30 -2.81 -2.07 7.65
CA SER A 30 -1.45 -1.90 8.17
C SER A 30 -0.38 -2.12 7.11
N VAL A 31 -0.60 -3.14 6.27
CA VAL A 31 0.25 -3.47 5.12
C VAL A 31 0.23 -2.33 4.11
N GLU A 32 -0.93 -1.76 3.81
CA GLU A 32 -1.04 -0.60 2.91
C GLU A 32 -0.30 0.62 3.48
N ASN A 33 -0.48 0.92 4.76
CA ASN A 33 0.23 2.00 5.43
C ASN A 33 1.75 1.82 5.35
N LEU A 34 2.25 0.60 5.58
CA LEU A 34 3.67 0.28 5.46
C LEU A 34 4.18 0.48 4.03
N ALA A 35 3.41 0.06 3.04
CA ALA A 35 3.76 0.25 1.63
C ALA A 35 3.82 1.74 1.25
N GLN A 36 2.93 2.59 1.76
CA GLN A 36 3.00 4.04 1.55
C GLN A 36 4.23 4.67 2.21
N VAL A 37 4.68 4.15 3.36
CA VAL A 37 5.95 4.58 3.97
C VAL A 37 7.14 4.22 3.06
N TRP A 38 7.14 3.03 2.45
CA TRP A 38 8.16 2.65 1.47
C TRP A 38 8.14 3.54 0.21
N GLU A 39 6.97 3.92 -0.28
CA GLU A 39 6.83 4.94 -1.34
C GLU A 39 7.46 6.28 -0.94
N ALA A 40 7.21 6.72 0.30
CA ALA A 40 7.77 7.96 0.83
C ALA A 40 9.30 7.89 0.99
N LYS A 41 9.86 6.70 1.27
CA LYS A 41 11.30 6.43 1.28
C LYS A 41 11.90 6.30 -0.13
N GLY A 42 11.07 6.22 -1.17
CA GLY A 42 11.49 6.08 -2.56
C GLY A 42 11.78 4.63 -2.99
N ASP A 43 11.46 3.64 -2.14
CA ASP A 43 11.64 2.22 -2.40
C ASP A 43 10.32 1.60 -2.84
N LEU A 44 10.03 1.73 -4.14
CA LEU A 44 8.79 1.21 -4.71
C LEU A 44 8.76 -0.33 -4.75
N GLY A 45 9.93 -0.98 -4.71
CA GLY A 45 10.08 -2.43 -4.74
C GLY A 45 9.59 -3.03 -3.44
N LYS A 46 10.08 -2.51 -2.31
CA LYS A 46 9.56 -2.89 -0.99
C LYS A 46 8.10 -2.52 -0.80
N ALA A 47 7.63 -1.41 -1.38
CA ALA A 47 6.20 -1.06 -1.35
C ALA A 47 5.35 -2.14 -2.03
N LEU A 48 5.77 -2.60 -3.21
CA LEU A 48 5.09 -3.67 -3.94
C LEU A 48 5.16 -5.00 -3.17
N GLU A 49 6.37 -5.40 -2.75
CA GLU A 49 6.61 -6.63 -1.99
C GLU A 49 5.74 -6.68 -0.73
N THR A 50 5.69 -5.60 0.04
CA THR A 50 4.85 -5.47 1.24
C THR A 50 3.39 -5.78 0.93
N ARG A 51 2.83 -5.20 -0.15
CA ARG A 51 1.43 -5.39 -0.54
C ARG A 51 1.12 -6.81 -1.01
N VAL A 52 2.00 -7.40 -1.82
CA VAL A 52 1.74 -8.73 -2.42
C VAL A 52 2.19 -9.90 -1.53
N GLY A 53 3.11 -9.66 -0.61
CA GLY A 53 3.68 -10.65 0.29
C GLY A 53 2.87 -10.91 1.56
N TYR A 54 1.83 -10.11 1.83
CA TYR A 54 0.91 -10.38 2.94
C TYR A 54 -0.15 -11.42 2.56
N ASP A 55 -1.19 -10.99 1.86
CA ASP A 55 -2.29 -11.83 1.42
C ASP A 55 -2.96 -11.19 0.20
N VAL A 56 -2.92 -11.88 -0.93
CA VAL A 56 -3.51 -11.42 -2.19
C VAL A 56 -5.04 -11.46 -2.18
N HIS A 57 -5.67 -12.10 -1.20
CA HIS A 57 -7.12 -12.11 -1.01
C HIS A 57 -7.61 -10.99 -0.09
N HIS A 58 -6.71 -10.44 0.73
CA HIS A 58 -7.02 -9.38 1.69
C HIS A 58 -6.15 -8.14 1.49
N MET A 59 -6.44 -7.40 0.41
CA MET A 59 -5.79 -6.14 0.08
C MET A 59 -6.75 -4.95 0.26
N VAL A 60 -6.23 -3.75 0.46
CA VAL A 60 -7.04 -2.52 0.46
C VAL A 60 -6.66 -1.61 -0.71
N CYS A 61 -7.49 -0.62 -0.98
CA CYS A 61 -7.21 0.41 -1.97
C CYS A 61 -6.15 1.38 -1.44
N GLY A 62 -5.19 1.78 -2.28
CA GLY A 62 -4.14 2.74 -1.90
C GLY A 62 -4.60 4.20 -1.79
N ASN A 63 -5.90 4.47 -1.96
CA ASN A 63 -6.50 5.76 -1.65
C ASN A 63 -7.11 5.73 -0.24
N ASP A 64 -6.58 6.52 0.69
CA ASP A 64 -7.02 6.53 2.10
C ASP A 64 -8.49 6.95 2.26
N GLU A 65 -9.02 7.75 1.34
CA GLU A 65 -10.43 8.17 1.31
C GLU A 65 -11.36 7.14 0.62
N CYS A 66 -10.86 5.94 0.32
CA CYS A 66 -11.67 4.92 -0.33
C CYS A 66 -12.74 4.39 0.65
N PRO A 67 -14.03 4.50 0.33
CA PRO A 67 -15.08 3.89 1.15
C PRO A 67 -15.13 2.35 1.01
N GLY A 68 -14.36 1.80 0.06
CA GLY A 68 -14.31 0.38 -0.24
C GLY A 68 -13.56 -0.42 0.82
N ALA A 69 -14.03 -1.65 1.05
CA ALA A 69 -13.52 -2.57 2.05
C ALA A 69 -12.26 -3.33 1.58
N VAL A 70 -12.07 -4.55 2.07
CA VAL A 70 -11.01 -5.45 1.62
C VAL A 70 -11.34 -6.04 0.25
N PHE A 71 -10.33 -6.22 -0.59
CA PHE A 71 -10.41 -6.69 -1.96
C PHE A 71 -9.45 -7.85 -2.21
N GLN A 72 -9.81 -8.70 -3.17
CA GLN A 72 -8.84 -9.59 -3.81
C GLN A 72 -8.01 -8.81 -4.83
N LYS A 73 -6.74 -9.18 -4.98
CA LYS A 73 -5.80 -8.59 -5.95
C LYS A 73 -6.36 -8.55 -7.38
N SER A 74 -7.09 -9.58 -7.79
CA SER A 74 -7.73 -9.69 -9.11
C SER A 74 -8.75 -8.58 -9.40
N HIS A 75 -9.37 -8.02 -8.36
CA HIS A 75 -10.34 -6.94 -8.46
C HIS A 75 -9.71 -5.54 -8.42
N LEU A 76 -8.41 -5.45 -8.14
CA LEU A 76 -7.69 -4.19 -8.07
C LEU A 76 -6.98 -3.89 -9.39
N LYS A 77 -6.87 -2.61 -9.71
CA LYS A 77 -6.07 -2.08 -10.82
C LYS A 77 -4.77 -1.53 -10.26
N THR A 78 -3.65 -1.80 -10.92
CA THR A 78 -2.37 -1.20 -10.56
C THR A 78 -2.19 0.18 -11.19
N CYS A 79 -1.38 1.04 -10.57
CA CYS A 79 -0.92 2.25 -11.23
C CYS A 79 -0.18 1.89 -12.53
N GLY A 80 -0.63 2.41 -13.67
CA GLY A 80 -0.07 2.06 -14.98
C GLY A 80 1.40 2.46 -15.18
N ARG A 81 1.94 3.36 -14.35
CA ARG A 81 3.33 3.84 -14.44
C ARG A 81 4.29 3.09 -13.53
N CYS A 82 4.05 3.09 -12.22
CA CYS A 82 4.95 2.43 -11.26
C CYS A 82 4.61 0.97 -11.02
N LYS A 83 3.36 0.54 -11.23
CA LYS A 83 2.86 -0.81 -10.93
C LYS A 83 3.01 -1.27 -9.46
N SER A 84 3.40 -0.38 -8.54
CA SER A 84 3.67 -0.73 -7.13
C SER A 84 2.47 -0.55 -6.19
N VAL A 85 1.44 0.20 -6.60
CA VAL A 85 0.22 0.50 -5.81
C VAL A 85 -1.04 0.03 -6.53
N PHE A 86 -2.07 -0.31 -5.75
CA PHE A 86 -3.31 -0.93 -6.21
C PHE A 86 -4.53 -0.09 -5.84
N TYR A 87 -5.52 -0.01 -6.73
CA TYR A 87 -6.73 0.78 -6.55
C TYR A 87 -7.96 -0.01 -6.97
N CYS A 88 -9.08 0.21 -6.28
CA CYS A 88 -10.36 -0.39 -6.66
C CYS A 88 -10.92 0.17 -7.99
N GLY A 89 -10.36 1.28 -8.50
CA GLY A 89 -10.73 1.86 -9.78
C GLY A 89 -10.09 3.22 -10.05
N ALA A 90 -10.34 3.74 -11.26
CA ALA A 90 -9.73 4.98 -11.75
C ALA A 90 -10.07 6.22 -10.89
N ARG A 91 -11.22 6.24 -10.22
CA ARG A 91 -11.60 7.32 -9.31
C ARG A 91 -10.61 7.43 -8.15
N CYS A 92 -10.38 6.33 -7.44
CA CYS A 92 -9.45 6.28 -6.30
C CYS A 92 -8.02 6.58 -6.73
N GLN A 93 -7.58 6.06 -7.88
CA GLN A 93 -6.27 6.41 -8.43
C GLN A 93 -6.12 7.92 -8.67
N LYS A 94 -7.13 8.60 -9.24
CA LYS A 94 -7.08 10.05 -9.49
C LYS A 94 -7.07 10.88 -8.21
N LEU A 95 -7.78 10.44 -7.17
CA LEU A 95 -7.80 11.09 -5.87
C LEU A 95 -6.43 10.97 -5.19
N ASP A 96 -5.92 9.74 -5.07
CA ASP A 96 -4.61 9.47 -4.49
C ASP A 96 -3.47 10.15 -5.27
N TRP A 97 -3.58 10.20 -6.60
CA TRP A 97 -2.63 10.93 -7.46
C TRP A 97 -2.51 12.41 -7.07
N LYS A 98 -3.63 13.07 -6.80
CA LYS A 98 -3.65 14.48 -6.38
C LYS A 98 -3.18 14.66 -4.93
N ALA A 99 -3.51 13.71 -4.06
CA ALA A 99 -3.22 13.79 -2.63
C ALA A 99 -1.75 13.52 -2.31
N ARG A 100 -1.18 12.41 -2.80
CA ARG A 100 0.19 11.99 -2.46
C ARG A 100 0.97 11.29 -3.57
N HIS A 101 0.34 10.40 -4.34
CA HIS A 101 1.08 9.39 -5.11
C HIS A 101 1.92 9.98 -6.25
N LYS A 102 1.48 11.10 -6.85
CA LYS A 102 2.25 11.79 -7.91
C LYS A 102 3.68 12.11 -7.49
N LYS A 103 3.92 12.42 -6.21
CA LYS A 103 5.25 12.76 -5.68
C LYS A 103 6.20 11.56 -5.65
N TYR A 104 5.68 10.36 -5.49
CA TYR A 104 6.46 9.13 -5.25
C TYR A 104 6.49 8.19 -6.46
N CYS A 105 5.58 8.36 -7.41
CA CYS A 105 5.47 7.50 -8.60
C CYS A 105 6.69 7.62 -9.54
N LYS A 106 7.39 6.50 -9.77
CA LYS A 106 8.47 6.35 -10.77
C LYS A 106 8.15 5.25 -11.78
N THR A 107 8.93 5.12 -12.86
CA THR A 107 8.66 4.13 -13.92
C THR A 107 9.08 2.74 -13.45
N SER A 108 8.27 1.71 -13.76
CA SER A 108 8.55 0.34 -13.30
C SER A 108 9.79 -0.32 -13.90
N SER A 109 10.52 0.35 -14.80
CA SER A 109 11.82 -0.11 -15.31
C SER A 109 12.96 0.12 -14.30
N GLU A 110 12.68 0.81 -13.20
CA GLU A 110 13.61 1.16 -12.13
C GLU A 110 13.28 0.43 -10.81
N LEU A 111 12.45 -0.62 -10.90
CA LEU A 111 11.96 -1.43 -9.78
C LEU A 111 12.73 -2.74 -9.64
#